data_AF-A0A1E7LDI0-F1
#
_entry.id   AF-A0A1E7LDI0-F1
#
_cell.length_a   1.000
_cell.length_b   1.000
_cell.length_c   1.000
_cell.angle_alpha   90.00
_cell.angle_beta   90.00
_cell.angle_gamma   90.00
#
_symmetry.space_group_name_H-M   'P 1'
#
loop_
_entity.id
_entity.type
_entity.pdbx_description
1 polymer ?
#
loop_
_entity_poly.entity_id
_entity_poly.type
_entity_poly.pdbx_seq_one_letter_code
_entity_poly.pdbx_strand_id
1 'polypeptide(L)'
;MDVADETVDTLLDEGTPPGDVLVVTTGEQHPWAQHELSFGEDAYWRQLADGEDVFCVHTTELARVGRRAVVVLAVNGGTDAQAAEALPAALAKADRSLIVCGDPQRLRDLL
;
A
#
# COMPACT_ATOMS: atom_id res chain seq x y z
N MET A 1 2.52 -3.06 -10.53
CA MET A 1 3.29 -2.97 -9.28
C MET A 1 4.32 -1.87 -9.44
N ASP A 2 5.12 -1.95 -10.50
CA ASP A 2 6.18 -1.02 -10.89
C ASP A 2 5.87 0.47 -10.64
N VAL A 3 4.73 0.97 -11.11
CA VAL A 3 4.32 2.38 -10.90
C VAL A 3 4.18 2.75 -9.42
N ALA A 4 3.70 1.84 -8.58
CA ALA A 4 3.61 2.06 -7.14
C ALA A 4 5.00 2.10 -6.49
N ASP A 5 5.91 1.22 -6.91
CA ASP A 5 7.28 1.15 -6.41
C ASP A 5 8.05 2.44 -6.81
N GLU A 6 7.94 2.87 -8.06
CA GLU A 6 8.51 4.14 -8.54
C GLU A 6 7.94 5.36 -7.79
N THR A 7 6.65 5.31 -7.43
CA THR A 7 6.00 6.36 -6.62
C THR A 7 6.57 6.40 -5.21
N VAL A 8 6.80 5.23 -4.59
CA VAL A 8 7.44 5.13 -3.28
C VAL A 8 8.86 5.69 -3.35
N ASP A 9 9.66 5.28 -4.34
CA ASP A 9 11.02 5.78 -4.52
C ASP A 9 11.05 7.31 -4.62
N THR A 10 10.14 7.89 -5.41
CA THR A 10 10.01 9.35 -5.54
C THR A 10 9.67 10.02 -4.20
N LEU A 11 8.73 9.45 -3.43
CA LEU A 11 8.37 9.99 -2.12
C LEU A 11 9.55 9.99 -1.15
N LEU A 12 10.35 8.93 -1.15
CA LEU A 12 11.54 8.79 -0.30
C LEU A 12 12.63 9.79 -0.72
N ASP A 13 12.87 9.92 -2.02
CA ASP A 13 13.81 10.89 -2.59
C ASP A 13 13.43 12.35 -2.26
N GLU A 14 12.12 12.65 -2.21
CA GLU A 14 11.59 13.94 -1.77
C GLU A 14 11.62 14.16 -0.25
N GLY A 15 12.08 13.16 0.51
CA GLY A 15 12.28 13.23 1.96
C GLY A 15 11.10 12.79 2.81
N THR A 16 10.14 12.06 2.23
CA THR A 16 9.09 11.40 3.02
C THR A 16 9.74 10.30 3.88
N PRO A 17 9.54 10.29 5.22
CA PRO A 17 10.06 9.21 6.05
C PRO A 17 9.52 7.85 5.59
N PRO A 18 10.34 6.78 5.51
CA PRO A 18 9.86 5.46 5.08
C PRO A 18 8.68 4.95 5.91
N GLY A 19 8.78 5.07 7.24
CA GLY A 19 7.70 4.74 8.16
C GLY A 19 6.41 5.56 7.98
N ASP A 20 6.41 6.64 7.22
CA ASP A 20 5.21 7.43 6.92
C ASP A 20 4.47 6.92 5.67
N VAL A 21 5.01 5.93 4.97
CA VAL A 21 4.46 5.38 3.72
C VAL A 21 3.86 4.00 3.94
N LEU A 22 2.59 3.84 3.56
CA LEU A 22 1.91 2.54 3.47
C LEU A 22 1.63 2.19 2.02
N VAL A 23 2.08 1.03 1.56
CA VAL A 23 1.67 0.46 0.27
C VAL A 23 0.55 -0.54 0.48
N VAL A 24 -0.58 -0.35 -0.21
CA VAL A 24 -1.74 -1.24 -0.18
C VAL A 24 -1.93 -1.89 -1.55
N THR A 25 -2.03 -3.21 -1.62
CA THR A 25 -2.30 -3.93 -2.89
C THR A 25 -3.74 -4.48 -2.92
N THR A 26 -4.35 -4.51 -4.11
CA THR A 26 -5.71 -5.08 -4.32
C THR A 26 -5.70 -6.49 -4.93
N GLY A 27 -4.56 -6.93 -5.47
CA GLY A 27 -4.34 -8.23 -6.09
C GLY A 27 -3.25 -9.02 -5.38
N GLU A 28 -2.17 -9.36 -6.09
CA GLU A 28 -1.04 -10.03 -5.45
C GLU A 28 -0.40 -9.15 -4.38
N GLN A 29 0.16 -9.78 -3.34
CA GLN A 29 0.97 -9.07 -2.34
C GLN A 29 2.21 -8.46 -3.00
N HIS A 30 2.72 -7.37 -2.44
CA HIS A 30 3.99 -6.78 -2.85
C HIS A 30 5.12 -7.85 -2.79
N PRO A 31 6.01 -7.96 -3.80
CA PRO A 31 7.12 -8.94 -3.78
C PRO A 31 8.01 -8.87 -2.52
N TRP A 32 8.37 -7.68 -2.08
CA TRP A 32 9.01 -7.44 -0.77
C TRP A 32 8.22 -8.04 0.40
N ALA A 33 6.92 -7.76 0.52
CA ALA A 33 6.07 -8.34 1.58
C ALA A 33 6.06 -9.87 1.54
N GLN A 34 5.96 -10.47 0.33
CA GLN A 34 6.00 -11.92 0.17
C GLN A 34 7.35 -12.50 0.65
N HIS A 35 8.45 -11.82 0.34
CA HIS A 35 9.78 -12.20 0.79
C HIS A 35 9.90 -12.12 2.32
N GLU A 36 9.51 -11.01 2.93
CA GLU A 36 9.60 -10.82 4.38
C GLU A 36 8.70 -11.80 5.16
N LEU A 37 7.46 -12.01 4.67
CA LEU A 37 6.54 -13.00 5.24
C LEU A 37 7.10 -14.42 5.20
N SER A 38 7.97 -14.74 4.23
CA SER A 38 8.64 -16.05 4.16
C SER A 38 9.57 -16.33 5.36
N PHE A 39 10.01 -15.28 6.06
CA PHE A 39 10.78 -15.39 7.31
C PHE A 39 9.91 -15.43 8.57
N GLY A 40 8.60 -15.22 8.44
CA GLY A 40 7.61 -15.40 9.49
C GLY A 40 6.70 -14.20 9.71
N GLU A 41 5.41 -14.46 9.89
CA GLU A 41 4.39 -13.41 10.06
C GLU A 41 4.64 -12.51 11.28
N ASP A 42 5.00 -13.09 12.42
CA ASP A 42 5.24 -12.31 13.65
C ASP A 42 6.41 -11.32 13.47
N ALA A 43 7.45 -11.71 12.73
CA ALA A 43 8.57 -10.82 12.44
C ALA A 43 8.13 -9.70 11.48
N TYR A 44 7.40 -10.05 10.42
CA TYR A 44 6.84 -9.09 9.48
C TYR A 44 5.94 -8.05 10.15
N TRP A 45 4.99 -8.48 10.98
CA TRP A 45 4.06 -7.58 11.64
C TRP A 45 4.71 -6.72 12.74
N ARG A 46 5.88 -7.09 13.27
CA ARG A 46 6.65 -6.20 14.15
C ARG A 46 7.22 -5.00 13.39
N GLN A 47 7.65 -5.17 12.13
CA GLN A 47 8.15 -4.06 11.30
C GLN A 47 7.13 -2.93 11.20
N LEU A 48 5.83 -3.26 11.12
CA LEU A 48 4.76 -2.25 11.13
C LEU A 48 4.79 -1.39 12.41
N ALA A 49 5.00 -2.03 13.57
CA ALA A 49 5.04 -1.38 14.86
C ALA A 49 6.33 -0.59 15.08
N ASP A 50 7.45 -1.11 14.57
CA ASP A 50 8.76 -0.45 14.63
C ASP A 50 8.75 0.83 13.79
N GLY A 51 8.08 0.80 12.63
CA GLY A 51 7.83 1.99 11.82
C GLY A 51 9.08 2.62 11.22
N GLU A 52 10.13 1.83 11.02
CA GLU A 52 11.41 2.28 10.47
C GLU A 52 11.42 2.27 8.94
N ASP A 53 10.61 1.41 8.32
CA ASP A 53 10.58 1.16 6.87
C ASP A 53 9.18 1.35 6.27
N VAL A 54 9.14 1.43 4.93
CA VAL A 54 7.88 1.37 4.15
C VAL A 54 7.18 0.05 4.45
N PHE A 55 5.91 0.11 4.82
CA PHE A 55 5.13 -1.10 5.10
C PHE A 55 4.20 -1.44 3.93
N CYS A 56 4.18 -2.71 3.54
CA CYS A 56 3.32 -3.21 2.47
C CYS A 56 2.19 -4.08 3.04
N VAL A 57 1.00 -4.01 2.48
CA VAL A 57 -0.12 -4.83 2.95
C VAL A 57 -1.11 -5.11 1.83
N HIS A 58 -1.72 -6.29 1.85
CA HIS A 58 -2.88 -6.54 1.00
C HIS A 58 -4.13 -5.91 1.62
N THR A 59 -5.06 -5.44 0.79
CA THR A 59 -6.27 -4.75 1.25
C THR A 59 -7.12 -5.55 2.25
N THR A 60 -7.04 -6.89 2.25
CA THR A 60 -7.76 -7.75 3.22
C THR A 60 -7.24 -7.62 4.65
N GLU A 61 -5.97 -7.27 4.82
CA GLU A 61 -5.33 -7.11 6.14
C GLU A 61 -5.31 -5.65 6.60
N LEU A 62 -5.84 -4.73 5.79
CA LEU A 62 -5.77 -3.28 6.02
C LEU A 62 -6.44 -2.85 7.34
N ALA A 63 -7.41 -3.62 7.83
CA ALA A 63 -8.05 -3.38 9.13
C ALA A 63 -7.06 -3.41 10.31
N ARG A 64 -5.97 -4.18 10.20
CA ARG A 64 -4.93 -4.31 11.23
C ARG A 64 -3.95 -3.14 11.26
N VAL A 65 -3.92 -2.34 10.20
CA VAL A 65 -2.94 -1.27 10.02
C VAL A 65 -3.47 0.06 10.54
N GLY A 66 -2.64 0.81 11.24
CA GLY A 66 -2.92 2.19 11.66
C GLY A 66 -2.96 3.17 10.49
N ARG A 67 -3.09 4.46 10.79
CA ARG A 67 -2.99 5.52 9.78
C ARG A 67 -1.52 5.83 9.49
N ARG A 68 -1.24 6.31 8.27
CA ARG A 68 0.07 6.77 7.82
C ARG A 68 -0.10 8.10 7.09
N ALA A 69 0.96 8.90 7.04
CA ALA A 69 0.91 10.19 6.37
C ALA A 69 0.54 10.02 4.88
N VAL A 70 1.19 9.06 4.21
CA VAL A 70 0.98 8.76 2.80
C VAL A 70 0.56 7.30 2.62
N VAL A 71 -0.48 7.08 1.82
CA VAL A 71 -0.89 5.74 1.39
C VAL A 71 -0.76 5.65 -0.13
N VAL A 72 -0.07 4.63 -0.62
CA VAL A 72 0.03 4.28 -2.04
C VAL A 72 -0.84 3.04 -2.27
N LEU A 73 -1.98 3.21 -2.94
CA LEU A 73 -2.86 2.11 -3.32
C LEU A 73 -2.49 1.60 -4.71
N ALA A 74 -1.86 0.43 -4.76
CA ALA A 74 -1.59 -0.30 -5.98
C ALA A 74 -2.81 -1.15 -6.39
N VAL A 75 -3.57 -0.68 -7.39
CA VAL A 75 -4.67 -1.40 -8.03
C VAL A 75 -4.10 -2.43 -9.02
N ASN A 76 -3.43 -3.45 -8.48
CA ASN A 76 -2.63 -4.44 -9.20
C ASN A 76 -3.38 -5.77 -9.49
N GLY A 77 -4.68 -5.83 -9.20
CA GLY A 77 -5.50 -7.01 -9.44
C GLY A 77 -6.86 -6.90 -8.75
N GLY A 78 -7.50 -8.04 -8.48
CA GLY A 78 -8.85 -8.11 -7.89
C GLY A 78 -9.94 -7.70 -8.88
N THR A 79 -11.21 -7.89 -8.50
CA THR A 79 -12.37 -7.40 -9.25
C THR A 79 -12.52 -5.89 -9.12
N ASP A 80 -13.29 -5.28 -10.02
CA ASP A 80 -13.57 -3.84 -9.95
C ASP A 80 -14.33 -3.45 -8.69
N ALA A 81 -15.21 -4.32 -8.18
CA ALA A 81 -15.85 -4.12 -6.88
C ALA A 81 -14.84 -4.11 -5.73
N GLN A 82 -13.87 -5.04 -5.73
CA GLN A 82 -12.80 -5.07 -4.71
C GLN A 82 -11.92 -3.83 -4.79
N ALA A 83 -11.56 -3.38 -5.99
CA ALA A 83 -10.78 -2.16 -6.18
C ALA A 83 -11.55 -0.91 -5.73
N ALA A 84 -12.85 -0.83 -6.05
CA ALA A 84 -13.73 0.26 -5.62
C ALA A 84 -13.89 0.30 -4.09
N GLU A 85 -13.97 -0.86 -3.42
CA GLU A 85 -14.02 -0.96 -1.95
C GLU A 85 -12.68 -0.60 -1.29
N ALA A 86 -11.56 -0.96 -1.93
CA ALA A 86 -10.22 -0.66 -1.42
C ALA A 86 -9.93 0.84 -1.38
N LEU A 87 -10.48 1.63 -2.30
CA LEU A 87 -10.25 3.07 -2.38
C LEU A 87 -10.65 3.85 -1.11
N PRO A 88 -11.92 3.81 -0.63
CA PRO A 88 -12.30 4.48 0.61
C PRO A 88 -11.60 3.86 1.83
N ALA A 89 -11.30 2.56 1.81
CA ALA A 89 -10.57 1.90 2.89
C ALA A 89 -9.13 2.41 3.00
N ALA A 90 -8.43 2.57 1.87
CA ALA A 90 -7.10 3.15 1.80
C ALA A 90 -7.11 4.65 2.17
N LEU A 91 -8.11 5.39 1.71
CA LEU A 91 -8.28 6.80 2.06
C LEU A 91 -8.43 6.99 3.57
N ALA A 92 -9.16 6.11 4.26
CA ALA A 92 -9.31 6.16 5.71
C ALA A 92 -7.98 5.97 6.48
N LYS A 93 -6.99 5.33 5.86
CA LYS A 93 -5.64 5.14 6.40
C LYS A 93 -4.69 6.29 6.10
N ALA A 94 -5.01 7.16 5.13
CA ALA A 94 -4.18 8.30 4.79
C ALA A 94 -4.50 9.50 5.69
N ASP A 95 -3.48 10.05 6.36
CA ASP A 95 -3.61 11.30 7.11
C ASP A 95 -3.40 12.53 6.24
N ARG A 96 -2.53 12.45 5.22
CA ARG A 96 -2.21 13.57 4.33
C ARG A 96 -2.59 13.31 2.89
N SER A 97 -2.18 12.17 2.32
CA SER A 97 -2.43 11.89 0.90
C SER A 97 -2.64 10.41 0.59
N LEU A 98 -3.59 10.14 -0.29
CA LEU A 98 -3.75 8.87 -0.98
C LEU A 98 -3.27 9.04 -2.42
N ILE A 99 -2.35 8.18 -2.86
CA ILE A 99 -1.89 8.08 -4.24
C ILE A 99 -2.37 6.74 -4.79
N VAL A 100 -3.01 6.74 -5.95
CA VAL A 100 -3.58 5.54 -6.56
C VAL A 100 -2.78 5.19 -7.81
N CYS A 101 -2.18 4.01 -7.83
CA CYS A 101 -1.33 3.50 -8.90
C CYS A 101 -1.99 2.28 -9.54
N GLY A 102 -2.18 2.28 -10.86
CA GLY A 102 -2.85 1.20 -11.56
C GLY A 102 -3.02 1.50 -13.04
N ASP A 103 -3.72 0.62 -13.75
CA ASP A 103 -4.03 0.84 -15.16
C ASP A 103 -4.88 2.13 -15.34
N PRO A 104 -4.45 3.09 -16.17
CA PRO A 104 -5.13 4.38 -16.29
C PRO A 104 -6.56 4.28 -16.83
N GLN A 105 -6.89 3.26 -17.64
CA GLN A 105 -8.26 3.09 -18.14
C GLN A 105 -9.15 2.56 -17.02
N ARG A 106 -8.69 1.49 -16.35
CA ARG A 106 -9.39 0.90 -15.20
C ARG A 106 -9.64 1.92 -14.09
N LEU A 107 -8.65 2.75 -13.76
CA LEU A 107 -8.82 3.78 -12.74
C LEU A 107 -9.87 4.84 -13.12
N ARG A 108 -9.97 5.21 -14.41
CA ARG A 108 -11.02 6.15 -14.87
C ARG A 108 -12.41 5.55 -14.81
N ASP A 109 -12.54 4.24 -14.95
CA ASP A 109 -13.84 3.57 -14.85
C ASP A 109 -14.29 3.40 -13.39
N LEU A 110 -13.33 3.42 -12.44
CA LEU A 110 -13.56 3.26 -11.00
C LEU A 110 -13.76 4.59 -10.24
N LEU A 111 -13.23 5.71 -10.74
CA LEU A 111 -13.18 7.04 -10.10
C LEU A 111 -14.12 8.05 -10.77
#